data_AF-A0A1G7S6Y8-F1
#
_entry.id   AF-A0A1G7S6Y8-F1
#
_cell.length_a   1.000
_cell.length_b   1.000
_cell.length_c   1.000
_cell.angle_alpha   90.00
_cell.angle_beta   90.00
_cell.angle_gamma   90.00
#
_symmetry.space_group_name_H-M   'P 1'
#
loop_
_entity.id
_entity.type
_entity.pdbx_description
1 polymer ?
#
loop_
_entity_poly.entity_id
_entity_poly.type
_entity_poly.pdbx_seq_one_letter_code
_entity_poly.pdbx_strand_id
1 'polypeptide(L)'
;MSKLTLTVTIHHEGQPPASFTAVGRVAWALLHLLNAGPKGITVIERPAPRWSQYIMLLRRSGVAIETRDEPHEGDFAGHHGRYILHSRVTVAGGNLTEWLQSPTGRRDFPDGLRPSRLEAA
;
A
#
# COMPACT_ATOMS: atom_id res chain seq x y z
N MET A 1 -8.16 12.49 -14.22
CA MET A 1 -8.47 11.26 -13.47
C MET A 1 -8.83 11.63 -12.04
N SER A 2 -9.92 11.05 -11.52
CA SER A 2 -10.27 11.15 -10.10
C SER A 2 -9.19 10.49 -9.23
N LYS A 3 -9.08 10.94 -7.97
CA LYS A 3 -8.14 10.32 -7.02
C LYS A 3 -8.62 8.89 -6.72
N LEU A 4 -7.69 7.93 -6.67
CA LEU A 4 -7.97 6.57 -6.17
C LEU A 4 -8.61 6.67 -4.79
N THR A 5 -9.73 6.00 -4.55
CA THR A 5 -10.42 5.95 -3.27
C THR A 5 -10.85 4.52 -3.03
N LEU A 6 -10.58 4.02 -1.83
CA LEU A 6 -10.95 2.68 -1.40
C LEU A 6 -11.19 2.64 0.12
N THR A 7 -12.01 1.71 0.56
CA THR A 7 -12.17 1.34 1.96
C THR A 7 -11.09 0.33 2.31
N VAL A 8 -10.43 0.56 3.44
CA VAL A 8 -9.44 -0.33 4.04
C VAL A 8 -10.08 -0.95 5.27
N THR A 9 -9.99 -2.27 5.40
CA THR A 9 -10.43 -3.01 6.57
C THR A 9 -9.24 -3.73 7.19
N ILE A 10 -8.96 -3.42 8.45
CA ILE A 10 -7.89 -4.00 9.25
C ILE A 10 -8.51 -5.12 10.10
N HIS A 11 -7.97 -6.32 9.96
CA HIS A 11 -8.42 -7.51 10.69
C HIS A 11 -7.57 -7.69 11.95
N HIS A 12 -8.25 -7.81 13.09
CA HIS A 12 -7.64 -8.03 14.39
C HIS A 12 -8.04 -9.42 14.90
N GLU A 13 -7.10 -10.15 15.50
CA GLU A 13 -7.42 -11.44 16.10
C GLU A 13 -8.25 -11.24 17.38
N GLY A 14 -9.42 -11.88 17.45
CA GLY A 14 -10.30 -11.80 18.62
C GLY A 14 -10.94 -10.42 18.86
N GLN A 15 -10.87 -9.49 17.92
CA GLN A 15 -11.49 -8.16 18.00
C GLN A 15 -12.24 -7.83 16.70
N PRO A 16 -13.29 -6.99 16.75
CA PRO A 16 -13.96 -6.52 15.55
C PRO A 16 -12.99 -5.81 14.59
N PRO A 17 -13.17 -5.95 13.26
CA PRO A 17 -12.33 -5.25 12.30
C PRO A 17 -12.54 -3.75 12.36
N ALA A 18 -11.48 -2.98 12.12
CA ALA A 18 -11.52 -1.53 12.02
C ALA A 18 -11.42 -1.11 10.55
N SER A 19 -12.19 -0.10 10.14
CA SER A 19 -12.22 0.35 8.74
C SER A 19 -12.02 1.86 8.60
N PHE A 20 -11.38 2.27 7.50
CA PHE A 20 -11.21 3.68 7.14
C PHE A 20 -11.12 3.87 5.62
N THR A 21 -11.34 5.09 5.14
CA THR A 21 -11.20 5.43 3.72
C THR A 21 -9.79 5.93 3.42
N ALA A 22 -9.10 5.31 2.47
CA ALA A 22 -7.83 5.78 1.93
C ALA A 22 -8.05 6.49 0.59
N VAL A 23 -7.31 7.57 0.35
CA VAL A 23 -7.46 8.42 -0.84
C VAL A 23 -6.11 8.73 -1.50
N GLY A 24 -6.12 8.80 -2.82
CA GLY A 24 -5.02 9.19 -3.69
C GLY A 24 -3.77 8.36 -3.44
N ARG A 25 -2.66 9.05 -3.13
CA ARG A 25 -1.34 8.41 -2.95
C ARG A 25 -1.24 7.55 -1.69
N VAL A 26 -2.09 7.79 -0.68
CA VAL A 26 -2.15 6.94 0.52
C VAL A 26 -2.77 5.59 0.17
N ALA A 27 -3.89 5.59 -0.57
CA ALA A 27 -4.49 4.36 -1.09
C ALA A 27 -3.53 3.61 -2.02
N TRP A 28 -2.89 4.34 -2.93
CA TRP A 28 -1.90 3.78 -3.86
C TRP A 28 -0.73 3.10 -3.14
N ALA A 29 -0.16 3.75 -2.11
CA ALA A 29 0.93 3.18 -1.33
C ALA A 29 0.51 1.88 -0.62
N LEU A 30 -0.71 1.83 -0.08
CA LEU A 30 -1.25 0.62 0.52
C LEU A 30 -1.41 -0.53 -0.48
N LEU A 31 -1.90 -0.25 -1.70
CA LEU A 31 -2.01 -1.27 -2.75
C LEU A 31 -0.64 -1.88 -3.12
N HIS A 32 0.40 -1.05 -3.20
CA HIS A 32 1.76 -1.52 -3.45
C HIS A 32 2.31 -2.37 -2.29
N LEU A 33 2.06 -1.96 -1.04
CA LEU A 33 2.42 -2.78 0.13
C LEU A 33 1.69 -4.13 0.15
N LEU A 34 0.40 -4.13 -0.16
CA LEU A 34 -0.40 -5.35 -0.25
C LEU A 34 0.15 -6.30 -1.32
N ASN A 35 0.49 -5.76 -2.50
CA ASN A 35 1.01 -6.52 -3.63
C ASN A 35 2.44 -7.04 -3.39
N ALA A 36 3.29 -6.25 -2.71
CA ALA A 36 4.64 -6.64 -2.34
C ALA A 36 4.66 -7.75 -1.28
N GLY A 37 3.62 -7.82 -0.45
CA GLY A 37 3.50 -8.83 0.60
C GLY A 37 4.61 -8.73 1.65
N PRO A 38 5.09 -9.85 2.21
CA PRO A 38 6.09 -9.85 3.28
C PRO A 38 7.47 -9.34 2.82
N LYS A 39 7.75 -9.30 1.52
CA LYS A 39 8.99 -8.68 0.98
C LYS A 39 9.04 -7.18 1.28
N GLY A 40 7.88 -6.53 1.41
CA GLY A 40 7.79 -5.08 1.50
C GLY A 40 8.32 -4.37 0.25
N ILE A 41 8.40 -3.05 0.33
CA ILE A 41 8.77 -2.20 -0.80
C ILE A 41 9.76 -1.12 -0.39
N THR A 42 10.75 -0.86 -1.24
CA THR A 42 11.64 0.29 -1.11
C THR A 42 11.27 1.39 -2.11
N VAL A 43 11.62 2.64 -1.77
CA VAL A 43 11.37 3.82 -2.62
C VAL A 43 12.03 3.67 -3.99
N ILE A 44 13.15 2.95 -4.08
CA ILE A 44 13.84 2.67 -5.35
C ILE A 44 12.97 1.80 -6.28
N GLU A 45 12.30 0.77 -5.74
CA GLU A 45 11.47 -0.16 -6.53
C GLU A 45 10.21 0.55 -7.07
N ARG A 46 9.68 1.55 -6.34
CA ARG A 46 8.51 2.35 -6.73
C ARG A 46 8.69 3.83 -6.37
N PRO A 47 9.35 4.61 -7.22
CA PRO A 47 9.61 6.02 -6.93
C PRO A 47 8.31 6.83 -6.81
N ALA A 48 8.15 7.53 -5.69
CA ALA A 48 7.07 8.50 -5.48
C ALA A 48 7.52 9.58 -4.48
N PRO A 49 7.03 10.83 -4.62
CA PRO A 49 7.29 11.85 -3.63
C PRO A 49 6.68 11.45 -2.28
N ARG A 50 7.45 11.57 -1.19
CA ARG A 50 6.94 11.50 0.20
C ARG A 50 6.35 10.16 0.63
N TRP A 51 6.96 9.04 0.25
CA TRP A 51 6.62 7.72 0.79
C TRP A 51 6.45 7.71 2.31
N SER A 52 7.39 8.29 3.04
CA SER A 52 7.35 8.39 4.50
C SER A 52 6.07 9.06 5.02
N GLN A 53 5.55 10.08 4.33
CA GLN A 53 4.28 10.72 4.69
C GLN A 53 3.10 9.78 4.49
N TYR A 54 3.05 9.03 3.38
CA TYR A 54 1.95 8.09 3.12
C TYR A 54 1.93 6.96 4.15
N ILE A 55 3.11 6.43 4.49
CA ILE A 55 3.28 5.42 5.53
C ILE A 55 2.88 5.96 6.90
N MET A 56 3.29 7.19 7.23
CA MET A 56 2.90 7.84 8.49
C MET A 56 1.38 8.00 8.61
N LEU A 57 0.69 8.37 7.53
CA LEU A 57 -0.78 8.46 7.54
C LEU A 57 -1.45 7.10 7.70
N LEU A 58 -0.96 6.05 7.01
CA LEU A 58 -1.46 4.68 7.19
C LEU A 58 -1.28 4.17 8.62
N ARG A 59 -0.12 4.44 9.23
CA ARG A 59 0.15 4.10 10.64
C ARG A 59 -0.81 4.82 11.60
N ARG A 60 -1.08 6.10 11.36
CA ARG A 60 -2.06 6.87 12.14
C ARG A 60 -3.48 6.31 12.03
N SER A 61 -3.82 5.66 10.92
CA SER A 61 -5.08 4.94 10.74
C SER A 61 -5.08 3.52 11.32
N GLY A 62 -4.02 3.11 12.03
CA GLY A 62 -3.94 1.80 12.71
C GLY A 62 -3.27 0.69 11.90
N VAL A 63 -2.76 0.97 10.69
CA VAL A 63 -2.06 -0.06 9.88
C VAL A 63 -0.65 -0.26 10.42
N ALA A 64 -0.33 -1.49 10.85
CA ALA A 64 0.99 -1.89 11.29
C ALA A 64 1.93 -2.05 10.08
N ILE A 65 2.87 -1.11 9.95
CA ILE A 65 3.88 -1.09 8.90
C ILE A 65 5.24 -0.88 9.55
N GLU A 66 6.19 -1.78 9.33
CA GLU A 66 7.59 -1.63 9.73
C GLU A 66 8.36 -0.78 8.70
N THR A 67 9.34 -0.01 9.17
CA THR A 67 10.40 0.53 8.31
C THR A 67 11.70 -0.13 8.72
N ARG A 68 12.29 -0.89 7.80
CA ARG A 68 13.61 -1.48 7.96
C ARG A 68 14.60 -0.70 7.12
N ASP A 69 15.72 -0.31 7.70
CA ASP A 69 16.79 0.34 6.96
C ASP A 69 17.45 -0.68 6.01
N GLU A 70 17.54 -0.30 4.74
CA GLU A 70 18.16 -1.08 3.68
C GLU A 70 19.28 -0.23 3.06
N PRO A 71 20.55 -0.68 3.17
CA PRO A 71 21.66 0.02 2.53
C PRO A 71 21.52 -0.07 1.01
N HIS A 72 21.98 0.95 0.32
CA HIS A 72 22.11 0.93 -1.13
C HIS A 72 23.49 1.44 -1.56
N GLU A 73 23.97 0.88 -2.67
CA GLU A 73 25.30 1.16 -3.24
C GLU A 73 25.22 2.19 -4.38
N GLY A 74 26.37 2.56 -4.95
CA GLY A 74 26.53 3.53 -6.03
C GLY A 74 27.13 4.87 -5.60
N ASP A 75 27.21 5.82 -6.53
CA ASP A 75 27.87 7.14 -6.33
C ASP A 75 27.26 7.97 -5.18
N PHE A 76 26.03 7.65 -4.78
CA PHE A 76 25.30 8.28 -3.67
C PHE A 76 24.92 7.26 -2.60
N ALA A 77 25.83 6.36 -2.21
CA ALA A 77 25.57 5.32 -1.21
C ALA A 77 24.94 5.88 0.08
N GLY A 78 24.01 5.11 0.65
CA GLY A 78 23.20 5.53 1.79
C GLY A 78 22.24 4.45 2.25
N HIS A 79 21.17 4.83 2.95
CA HIS A 79 20.12 3.93 3.40
C HIS A 79 18.76 4.43 2.93
N HIS A 80 17.89 3.50 2.54
CA HIS A 80 16.47 3.76 2.31
C HIS A 80 15.62 2.88 3.22
N GLY A 81 14.42 3.36 3.54
CA GLY A 81 13.45 2.55 4.25
C GLY A 81 12.79 1.52 3.34
N ARG A 82 12.88 0.25 3.69
CA ARG A 82 11.98 -0.81 3.22
C ARG A 82 10.74 -0.84 4.10
N TYR A 83 9.57 -0.66 3.50
CA TYR A 83 8.29 -0.67 4.20
C TYR A 83 7.64 -2.03 4.09
N ILE A 84 7.34 -2.65 5.23
CA ILE A 84 6.78 -4.02 5.31
C ILE A 84 5.43 -3.95 6.02
N LEU A 85 4.38 -4.46 5.36
CA LEU A 85 3.02 -4.50 5.93
C LEU A 85 2.85 -5.75 6.80
N HIS A 86 2.53 -5.53 8.07
CA HIS A 86 2.28 -6.59 9.05
C HIS A 86 0.80 -6.81 9.33
N SER A 87 -0.02 -5.75 9.25
CA SER A 87 -1.47 -5.90 9.41
C SER A 87 -2.07 -6.80 8.34
N ARG A 88 -2.98 -7.68 8.77
CA ARG A 88 -3.92 -8.34 7.85
C ARG A 88 -4.95 -7.31 7.41
N VAL A 89 -4.93 -6.96 6.12
CA VAL A 89 -5.77 -5.89 5.56
C VAL A 89 -6.48 -6.40 4.31
N THR A 90 -7.74 -6.03 4.16
CA THR A 90 -8.53 -6.15 2.93
C THR A 90 -8.93 -4.77 2.41
N VAL A 91 -9.17 -4.67 1.10
CA VAL A 91 -9.57 -3.41 0.44
C VAL A 91 -10.75 -3.63 -0.49
N ALA A 92 -11.67 -2.66 -0.54
CA ALA A 92 -12.86 -2.71 -1.38
C ALA A 92 -13.45 -1.31 -1.67
N GLY A 93 -14.42 -1.25 -2.57
CA GLY A 93 -15.26 -0.06 -2.78
C GLY A 93 -14.56 1.16 -3.41
N GLY A 94 -15.20 2.33 -3.25
CA GLY A 94 -14.77 3.57 -3.88
C GLY A 94 -14.69 3.46 -5.40
N ASN A 95 -13.55 3.85 -5.98
CA ASN A 95 -13.28 3.66 -7.41
C ASN A 95 -12.15 2.65 -7.66
N LEU A 96 -11.90 1.73 -6.72
CA LEU A 96 -10.80 0.75 -6.81
C LEU A 96 -10.82 -0.03 -8.12
N THR A 97 -11.97 -0.63 -8.47
CA THR A 97 -12.12 -1.45 -9.67
C THR A 97 -11.86 -0.66 -10.96
N GLU A 98 -12.48 0.51 -11.09
CA GLU A 98 -12.27 1.42 -12.23
C GLU A 98 -10.81 1.87 -12.31
N TRP A 99 -10.20 2.19 -11.17
CA TRP A 99 -8.82 2.65 -11.11
C TRP A 99 -7.85 1.54 -11.51
N LEU A 100 -8.04 0.30 -11.07
CA LEU A 100 -7.24 -0.86 -11.48
C LEU A 100 -7.35 -1.11 -12.99
N GLN A 101 -8.52 -0.88 -13.60
CA GLN A 101 -8.73 -1.01 -15.04
C GLN A 101 -8.22 0.19 -15.85
N SER A 102 -7.92 1.32 -15.20
CA SER A 102 -7.40 2.51 -15.86
C SER A 102 -5.97 2.29 -16.40
N PRO A 103 -5.47 3.13 -17.34
CA PRO A 103 -4.10 3.04 -17.82
C PRO A 103 -3.04 3.08 -16.71
N THR A 104 -3.27 3.87 -15.65
CA THR A 104 -2.35 3.93 -14.49
C THR A 104 -2.41 2.65 -13.67
N GLY A 105 -3.61 2.12 -13.39
CA GLY A 105 -3.79 0.88 -12.64
C GLY A 105 -3.16 -0.31 -13.35
N ARG A 106 -3.40 -0.44 -14.66
CA ARG A 106 -2.80 -1.50 -15.50
C ARG A 106 -1.29 -1.38 -15.61
N ARG A 107 -0.74 -0.16 -15.60
CA ARG A 107 0.72 0.04 -15.58
C ARG A 107 1.33 -0.40 -14.24
N ASP A 108 0.68 -0.03 -13.14
CA ASP A 108 1.22 -0.28 -11.80
C ASP A 108 0.98 -1.72 -11.33
N PHE A 109 -0.10 -2.35 -11.80
CA PHE A 109 -0.56 -3.71 -11.47
C PHE A 109 -1.00 -4.45 -12.75
N PRO A 110 -0.07 -4.79 -13.66
CA PRO A 110 -0.41 -5.42 -14.95
C PRO A 110 -1.08 -6.79 -14.80
N ASP A 111 -0.70 -7.53 -13.76
CA ASP A 111 -1.26 -8.84 -13.43
C ASP A 111 -2.43 -8.75 -12.42
N GLY A 112 -2.93 -7.53 -12.17
CA GLY A 112 -3.88 -7.24 -11.11
C GLY A 112 -3.26 -7.27 -9.71
N LEU A 113 -4.09 -7.06 -8.69
CA LEU A 113 -3.71 -7.24 -7.29
C LEU A 113 -3.77 -8.72 -6.92
N ARG A 114 -2.78 -9.19 -6.15
CA ARG A 114 -2.77 -10.58 -5.67
C ARG A 114 -4.06 -10.92 -4.89
N PRO A 115 -4.79 -12.00 -5.24
CA PRO A 115 -6.15 -12.24 -4.76
C PRO A 115 -6.31 -12.44 -3.26
N SER A 116 -5.28 -12.88 -2.54
CA SER A 116 -5.38 -13.28 -1.12
C SER A 116 -5.67 -12.12 -0.15
N ARG A 117 -5.91 -10.91 -0.65
CA ARG A 117 -6.10 -9.67 0.13
C ARG A 117 -7.18 -8.74 -0.43
N LEU A 118 -7.96 -9.18 -1.42
CA LEU A 118 -9.17 -8.50 -1.87
C LEU A 118 -10.37 -9.15 -1.18
N GLU A 119 -11.23 -8.35 -0.56
CA GLU A 119 -12.56 -8.87 -0.21
C GLU A 119 -13.41 -8.90 -1.47
N ALA A 120 -14.07 -10.03 -1.71
CA ALA A 120 -15.07 -10.13 -2.75
C ALA A 120 -16.18 -9.13 -2.42
N ALA A 121 -16.45 -8.23 -3.37
CA ALA A 121 -17.56 -7.29 -3.31
C ALA A 121 -18.91 -8.01 -3.22
#